data_AF-A0A7V8BJ95-F1
#
_entry.id   AF-A0A7V8BJ95-F1
#
_cell.length_a   1.000
_cell.length_b   1.000
_cell.length_c   1.000
_cell.angle_alpha   90.00
_cell.angle_beta   90.00
_cell.angle_gamma   90.00
#
_symmetry.space_group_name_H-M   'P 1'
#
loop_
_entity.id
_entity.type
_entity.pdbx_description
1 polymer ?
#
loop_
_entity_poly.entity_id
_entity_poly.type
_entity_poly.pdbx_seq_one_letter_code
_entity_poly.pdbx_strand_id
1 'polypeptide(L)'
;MIKPSRLAVGCLQVAVVAIGLSGAAYGKDSEGFESALPEAKWRMTRSLRAPWTVEGQGHSASAPLKGKLLRFSARGVDGPHPLACTQLQHEFVLSPAEGLFQGALPEPADSHVRTFGVRELPVLTLRVNCESGSFDYHLLSARRALLGFDNRIWRLQREDKANTAEDVVLAFLQRHMSGEMAFTSASVARKSHLLSPNLARAISTHFAHHQPADEAPKINGDPFTNSQEYPERFVLGRARLDQRKAVVPVRFGGVERVWVVRFVLRRSMMRWRVDDLIYEDDAALRPLLAVKER
;
A
#
# COMPACT_ATOMS: atom_id res chain seq x y z
N MET A 1 -64.06 28.86 26.86
CA MET A 1 -63.26 30.07 27.15
C MET A 1 -62.36 29.80 28.34
N ILE A 2 -61.13 29.34 28.08
CA ILE A 2 -60.07 29.16 29.07
C ILE A 2 -58.80 29.68 28.39
N LYS A 3 -58.16 30.70 28.99
CA LYS A 3 -56.89 31.28 28.52
C LYS A 3 -55.75 30.28 28.75
N PRO A 4 -54.83 30.06 27.80
CA PRO A 4 -53.60 29.34 28.09
C PRO A 4 -52.52 30.30 28.60
N SER A 5 -51.93 29.91 29.73
CA SER A 5 -50.76 30.54 30.34
C SER A 5 -49.50 30.25 29.51
N ARG A 6 -48.73 31.30 29.23
CA ARG A 6 -47.40 31.21 28.61
C ARG A 6 -46.42 30.59 29.61
N LEU A 7 -45.92 29.39 29.32
CA LEU A 7 -44.67 28.87 29.86
C LEU A 7 -43.62 28.96 28.77
N ALA A 8 -42.58 29.75 29.05
CA ALA A 8 -41.39 29.86 28.23
C ALA A 8 -40.64 28.52 28.27
N VAL A 9 -40.58 27.83 27.13
CA VAL A 9 -39.62 26.73 26.93
C VAL A 9 -38.33 27.36 26.44
N GLY A 10 -37.37 27.45 27.36
CA GLY A 10 -36.01 27.88 27.06
C GLY A 10 -35.34 26.89 26.11
N CYS A 11 -34.66 27.44 25.11
CA CYS A 11 -33.69 26.77 24.25
C CYS A 11 -32.75 25.87 25.05
N LEU A 12 -32.79 24.56 24.78
CA LEU A 12 -31.60 23.71 24.92
C LEU A 12 -31.24 23.22 23.52
N GLN A 13 -30.52 24.04 22.75
CA GLN A 13 -29.81 23.54 21.58
C GLN A 13 -28.68 22.67 22.09
N VAL A 14 -28.82 21.36 21.94
CA VAL A 14 -27.71 20.42 22.08
C VAL A 14 -26.75 20.73 20.93
N ALA A 15 -25.68 21.47 21.23
CA ALA A 15 -24.58 21.66 20.32
C ALA A 15 -23.91 20.29 20.08
N VAL A 16 -24.11 19.74 18.89
CA VAL A 16 -23.29 18.64 18.39
C VAL A 16 -21.88 19.20 18.24
N VAL A 17 -21.00 18.88 19.19
CA VAL A 17 -19.56 19.11 19.02
C VAL A 17 -19.10 18.16 17.92
N ALA A 18 -19.02 18.68 16.70
CA ALA A 18 -18.26 18.05 15.64
C ALA A 18 -16.80 18.01 16.11
N ILE A 19 -16.31 16.83 16.47
CA ILE A 19 -14.89 16.59 16.70
C ILE A 19 -14.22 16.63 15.32
N GLY A 20 -13.93 17.84 14.87
CA GLY A 20 -13.15 18.13 13.68
C GLY A 20 -11.68 18.27 14.04
N LEU A 21 -10.86 17.46 13.36
CA LEU A 21 -9.47 17.73 12.97
C LEU A 21 -8.41 17.82 14.08
N SER A 22 -7.70 16.72 14.28
CA SER A 22 -6.25 16.77 14.53
C SER A 22 -5.53 16.62 13.20
N GLY A 23 -5.37 17.74 12.49
CA GLY A 23 -4.43 17.85 11.38
C GLY A 23 -3.01 17.83 11.93
N ALA A 24 -2.31 16.71 11.80
CA ALA A 24 -0.86 16.69 11.96
C ALA A 24 -0.26 17.70 10.98
N ALA A 25 0.70 18.50 11.44
CA ALA A 25 1.37 19.54 10.66
C ALA A 25 1.90 18.96 9.34
N TYR A 26 1.25 19.29 8.24
CA TYR A 26 1.67 18.89 6.92
C TYR A 26 2.91 19.70 6.52
N GLY A 27 4.01 19.00 6.21
CA GLY A 27 5.16 19.60 5.53
C GLY A 27 4.75 20.25 4.20
N LYS A 28 5.64 21.12 3.69
CA LYS A 28 5.50 21.91 2.44
C LYS A 28 5.12 21.09 1.19
N ASP A 29 5.22 19.77 1.22
CA ASP A 29 4.94 18.86 0.09
C ASP A 29 3.52 18.25 0.07
N SER A 30 2.63 18.75 0.91
CA SER A 30 1.21 18.36 0.88
C SER A 30 0.40 19.04 -0.22
N GLU A 31 0.86 20.18 -0.74
CA GLU A 31 0.26 20.83 -1.90
C GLU A 31 0.59 20.05 -3.18
N GLY A 32 -0.42 19.48 -3.83
CA GLY A 32 -0.29 18.86 -5.16
C GLY A 32 0.12 17.37 -5.20
N PHE A 33 0.00 16.63 -4.09
CA PHE A 33 0.07 15.17 -4.14
C PHE A 33 -1.25 14.61 -4.68
N GLU A 34 -1.22 14.15 -5.92
CA GLU A 34 -2.33 13.42 -6.51
C GLU A 34 -2.15 11.92 -6.25
N SER A 35 -3.05 11.31 -5.46
CA SER A 35 -3.01 9.86 -5.24
C SER A 35 -3.24 9.11 -6.56
N ALA A 36 -2.52 8.02 -6.75
CA ALA A 36 -2.68 7.14 -7.88
C ALA A 36 -2.85 5.71 -7.37
N LEU A 37 -3.95 5.10 -7.79
CA LEU A 37 -4.09 3.66 -7.78
C LEU A 37 -3.74 3.17 -9.19
N PRO A 38 -2.70 2.33 -9.38
CA PRO A 38 -2.37 1.81 -10.70
C PRO A 38 -3.60 1.16 -11.35
N GLU A 39 -3.89 1.55 -12.58
CA GLU A 39 -4.99 0.94 -13.32
C GLU A 39 -4.74 -0.56 -13.47
N ALA A 40 -5.71 -1.36 -13.04
CA ALA A 40 -5.55 -2.81 -13.01
C ALA A 40 -6.87 -3.51 -13.23
N LYS A 41 -6.84 -4.58 -14.02
CA LYS A 41 -8.00 -5.46 -14.26
C LYS A 41 -7.78 -6.78 -13.55
N TRP A 42 -8.64 -7.08 -12.60
CA TRP A 42 -8.58 -8.29 -11.78
C TRP A 42 -9.78 -9.18 -12.05
N ARG A 43 -9.51 -10.42 -12.46
CA ARG A 43 -10.54 -11.44 -12.61
C ARG A 43 -10.67 -12.26 -11.35
N MET A 44 -11.91 -12.45 -10.88
CA MET A 44 -12.21 -13.36 -9.79
C MET A 44 -12.24 -14.79 -10.33
N THR A 45 -11.28 -15.64 -9.95
CA THR A 45 -11.04 -16.92 -10.62
C THR A 45 -11.56 -18.13 -9.84
N ARG A 46 -11.43 -18.10 -8.53
CA ARG A 46 -11.82 -19.19 -7.62
C ARG A 46 -12.26 -18.61 -6.29
N SER A 47 -13.19 -19.28 -5.62
CA SER A 47 -13.54 -19.04 -4.22
C SER A 47 -13.22 -20.26 -3.37
N LEU A 48 -12.84 -20.04 -2.13
CA LEU A 48 -12.82 -21.03 -1.06
C LEU A 48 -13.86 -20.66 0.00
N ARG A 49 -14.44 -21.65 0.67
CA ARG A 49 -15.24 -21.40 1.87
C ARG A 49 -14.32 -20.77 2.92
N ALA A 50 -14.78 -19.71 3.57
CA ALA A 50 -13.96 -19.07 4.58
C ALA A 50 -13.96 -19.89 5.89
N PRO A 51 -12.83 -19.94 6.61
CA PRO A 51 -12.68 -20.80 7.80
C PRO A 51 -13.52 -20.34 8.99
N TRP A 52 -13.99 -19.09 9.01
CA TRP A 52 -14.85 -18.54 10.06
C TRP A 52 -16.34 -18.90 9.92
N THR A 53 -16.69 -19.70 8.92
CA THR A 53 -18.10 -20.01 8.63
C THR A 53 -18.55 -21.26 9.40
N VAL A 54 -19.58 -21.12 10.23
CA VAL A 54 -20.22 -22.25 10.92
C VAL A 54 -20.99 -23.11 9.91
N GLU A 55 -20.98 -24.43 10.07
CA GLU A 55 -21.85 -25.32 9.27
C GLU A 55 -23.33 -24.95 9.47
N GLY A 56 -24.10 -24.92 8.38
CA GLY A 56 -25.54 -24.60 8.45
C GLY A 56 -25.89 -23.10 8.43
N GLN A 57 -24.94 -22.18 8.58
CA GLN A 57 -25.18 -20.77 8.25
C GLN A 57 -25.28 -20.64 6.73
N GLY A 58 -26.51 -20.37 6.27
CA GLY A 58 -26.84 -20.23 4.86
C GLY A 58 -25.91 -19.25 4.16
N HIS A 59 -25.38 -19.67 3.02
CA HIS A 59 -24.74 -18.75 2.11
C HIS A 59 -25.85 -17.81 1.61
N SER A 60 -25.66 -16.50 1.70
CA SER A 60 -26.38 -15.65 0.75
C SER A 60 -26.06 -16.21 -0.62
N ALA A 61 -27.08 -16.42 -1.45
CA ALA A 61 -26.89 -16.80 -2.85
C ALA A 61 -26.29 -15.60 -3.59
N SER A 62 -25.06 -15.18 -3.24
CA SER A 62 -24.33 -14.22 -4.04
C SER A 62 -24.28 -14.78 -5.45
N ALA A 63 -24.73 -13.95 -6.41
CA ALA A 63 -24.55 -14.26 -7.81
C ALA A 63 -23.07 -14.66 -8.01
N PRO A 64 -22.78 -15.76 -8.72
CA PRO A 64 -21.43 -16.31 -8.76
C PRO A 64 -20.46 -15.25 -9.28
N LEU A 65 -19.57 -14.78 -8.41
CA LEU A 65 -18.55 -13.78 -8.76
C LEU A 65 -17.43 -14.37 -9.63
N LYS A 66 -17.37 -15.70 -9.74
CA LYS A 66 -16.41 -16.39 -10.61
C LYS A 66 -16.52 -15.88 -12.04
N GLY A 67 -15.40 -15.45 -12.60
CA GLY A 67 -15.28 -14.88 -13.95
C GLY A 67 -15.56 -13.39 -14.02
N LYS A 68 -16.13 -12.76 -12.98
CA LYS A 68 -16.36 -11.30 -12.96
C LYS A 68 -15.03 -10.55 -12.85
N LEU A 69 -15.08 -9.29 -13.32
CA LEU A 69 -13.94 -8.39 -13.36
C LEU A 69 -14.12 -7.27 -12.34
N LEU A 70 -13.02 -6.90 -11.70
CA LEU A 70 -12.84 -5.66 -10.98
C LEU A 70 -11.85 -4.80 -11.76
N ARG A 71 -12.19 -3.54 -12.01
CA ARG A 71 -11.30 -2.58 -12.67
C ARG A 71 -11.05 -1.43 -11.73
N PHE A 72 -9.81 -1.34 -11.26
CA PHE A 72 -9.39 -0.22 -10.43
C PHE A 72 -8.92 0.91 -11.32
N SER A 73 -9.31 2.12 -10.97
CA SER A 73 -8.83 3.36 -11.56
C SER A 73 -8.59 4.39 -10.45
N ALA A 74 -8.03 5.55 -10.80
CA ALA A 74 -7.87 6.65 -9.84
C ALA A 74 -9.21 7.20 -9.30
N ARG A 75 -10.34 6.91 -9.94
CA ARG A 75 -11.65 7.49 -9.60
C ARG A 75 -12.61 6.50 -8.97
N GLY A 76 -12.36 5.21 -9.04
CA GLY A 76 -13.34 4.21 -8.63
C GLY A 76 -12.95 2.79 -8.97
N VAL A 77 -13.87 1.89 -8.63
CA VAL A 77 -13.80 0.47 -8.96
C VAL A 77 -15.03 0.12 -9.80
N ASP A 78 -14.82 -0.32 -11.03
CA ASP A 78 -15.90 -0.94 -11.81
C ASP A 78 -15.96 -2.44 -11.48
N GLY A 79 -17.16 -2.97 -11.26
CA GLY A 79 -17.30 -4.39 -10.91
C GLY A 79 -18.71 -4.81 -10.51
N PRO A 80 -18.87 -6.01 -9.95
CA PRO A 80 -20.13 -6.43 -9.34
C PRO A 80 -20.38 -5.66 -8.03
N HIS A 81 -21.63 -5.24 -7.80
CA HIS A 81 -22.06 -4.72 -6.51
C HIS A 81 -21.89 -5.81 -5.42
N PRO A 82 -21.44 -5.48 -4.20
CA PRO A 82 -21.14 -4.15 -3.65
C PRO A 82 -19.69 -3.68 -3.86
N LEU A 83 -18.86 -4.42 -4.61
CA LEU A 83 -17.43 -4.11 -4.80
C LEU A 83 -17.19 -2.92 -5.74
N ALA A 84 -18.19 -2.52 -6.52
CA ALA A 84 -18.11 -1.36 -7.41
C ALA A 84 -18.41 -0.06 -6.67
N CYS A 85 -17.67 1.00 -6.98
CA CYS A 85 -17.85 2.31 -6.38
C CYS A 85 -17.27 3.45 -7.23
N THR A 86 -17.81 4.65 -7.03
CA THR A 86 -17.44 5.87 -7.78
C THR A 86 -16.69 6.90 -6.94
N GLN A 87 -16.61 6.70 -5.62
CA GLN A 87 -15.83 7.51 -4.70
C GLN A 87 -14.92 6.58 -3.89
N LEU A 88 -13.70 6.42 -4.39
CA LEU A 88 -12.70 5.58 -3.75
C LEU A 88 -11.73 6.42 -2.93
N GLN A 89 -11.45 5.96 -1.73
CA GLN A 89 -10.20 6.25 -1.04
C GLN A 89 -9.38 4.96 -0.96
N HIS A 90 -8.07 5.06 -1.16
CA HIS A 90 -7.20 3.91 -1.08
C HIS A 90 -5.92 4.20 -0.31
N GLU A 91 -5.44 3.13 0.31
CA GLU A 91 -4.11 3.06 0.88
C GLU A 91 -3.61 1.63 0.79
N PHE A 92 -2.31 1.47 0.83
CA PHE A 92 -1.67 0.18 1.02
C PHE A 92 -1.27 0.07 2.48
N VAL A 93 -1.70 -1.00 3.15
CA VAL A 93 -1.40 -1.27 4.56
C VAL A 93 -0.69 -2.61 4.69
N LEU A 94 0.22 -2.73 5.65
CA LEU A 94 0.81 -4.01 6.00
C LEU A 94 -0.12 -4.76 6.96
N SER A 95 -0.61 -5.92 6.53
CA SER A 95 -1.49 -6.74 7.35
C SER A 95 -0.73 -7.96 7.88
N PRO A 96 -0.57 -8.10 9.21
CA PRO A 96 -0.14 -9.37 9.78
C PRO A 96 -1.23 -10.43 9.57
N ALA A 97 -0.94 -11.70 9.85
CA ALA A 97 -1.89 -12.78 9.56
C ALA A 97 -3.22 -12.61 10.30
N GLU A 98 -3.15 -12.18 11.56
CA GLU A 98 -4.26 -11.90 12.46
C GLU A 98 -5.09 -10.69 12.01
N GLY A 99 -4.53 -9.83 11.16
CA GLY A 99 -5.23 -8.68 10.57
C GLY A 99 -5.93 -8.99 9.25
N LEU A 100 -5.66 -10.15 8.62
CA LEU A 100 -6.26 -10.50 7.33
C LEU A 100 -7.74 -10.80 7.46
N PHE A 101 -8.49 -10.45 6.40
CA PHE A 101 -9.95 -10.62 6.35
C PHE A 101 -10.66 -9.99 7.56
N GLN A 102 -10.25 -8.77 7.93
CA GLN A 102 -10.77 -8.03 9.09
C GLN A 102 -10.60 -8.79 10.43
N GLY A 103 -9.56 -9.61 10.53
CA GLY A 103 -9.28 -10.42 11.72
C GLY A 103 -10.23 -11.60 11.93
N ALA A 104 -10.94 -12.03 10.89
CA ALA A 104 -11.87 -13.15 10.97
C ALA A 104 -11.18 -14.53 10.98
N LEU A 105 -9.86 -14.63 10.80
CA LEU A 105 -9.19 -15.93 10.78
C LEU A 105 -9.15 -16.55 12.20
N PRO A 106 -9.51 -17.84 12.35
CA PRO A 106 -9.31 -18.54 13.61
C PRO A 106 -7.83 -18.64 13.96
N GLU A 107 -7.54 -18.74 15.26
CA GLU A 107 -6.19 -19.02 15.73
C GLU A 107 -5.80 -20.50 15.53
N PRO A 108 -4.55 -20.82 15.12
CA PRO A 108 -3.49 -19.88 14.76
C PRO A 108 -3.64 -19.32 13.34
N ALA A 109 -3.75 -17.99 13.20
CA ALA A 109 -4.03 -17.34 11.91
C ALA A 109 -3.00 -17.69 10.82
N ASP A 110 -1.72 -17.76 11.21
CA ASP A 110 -0.60 -18.15 10.35
C ASP A 110 -0.81 -19.49 9.62
N SER A 111 -1.44 -20.46 10.27
CA SER A 111 -1.71 -21.76 9.65
C SER A 111 -2.73 -21.65 8.53
N HIS A 112 -3.78 -20.84 8.71
CA HIS A 112 -4.84 -20.64 7.74
C HIS A 112 -4.34 -19.88 6.51
N VAL A 113 -3.56 -18.81 6.69
CA VAL A 113 -3.09 -17.97 5.58
C VAL A 113 -2.22 -18.74 4.59
N ARG A 114 -1.45 -19.73 5.08
CA ARG A 114 -0.62 -20.62 4.24
C ARG A 114 -1.49 -21.44 3.29
N THR A 115 -2.66 -21.91 3.72
CA THR A 115 -3.60 -22.66 2.86
C THR A 115 -4.14 -21.82 1.69
N PHE A 116 -4.19 -20.49 1.85
CA PHE A 116 -4.61 -19.56 0.81
C PHE A 116 -3.49 -19.18 -0.16
N GLY A 117 -2.24 -19.58 0.14
CA GLY A 117 -1.06 -19.34 -0.69
C GLY A 117 -0.23 -18.13 -0.28
N VAL A 118 -0.45 -17.59 0.93
CA VAL A 118 0.40 -16.54 1.51
C VAL A 118 1.76 -17.16 1.87
N ARG A 119 2.84 -16.59 1.32
CA ARG A 119 4.21 -17.09 1.52
C ARG A 119 5.04 -16.23 2.45
N GLU A 120 4.77 -14.93 2.46
CA GLU A 120 5.52 -13.93 3.21
C GLU A 120 4.50 -13.10 4.01
N LEU A 121 4.90 -12.72 5.23
CA LEU A 121 4.13 -11.88 6.15
C LEU A 121 5.02 -10.71 6.61
N PRO A 122 4.46 -9.53 6.88
CA PRO A 122 3.05 -9.15 6.68
C PRO A 122 2.67 -9.09 5.18
N VAL A 123 1.39 -9.28 4.85
CA VAL A 123 0.91 -9.15 3.46
C VAL A 123 0.62 -7.69 3.17
N LEU A 124 1.13 -7.17 2.05
CA LEU A 124 0.69 -5.88 1.54
C LEU A 124 -0.77 -5.95 1.10
N THR A 125 -1.63 -5.16 1.72
CA THR A 125 -3.07 -5.11 1.47
C THR A 125 -3.44 -3.77 0.85
N LEU A 126 -4.08 -3.80 -0.31
CA LEU A 126 -4.76 -2.62 -0.84
C LEU A 126 -6.11 -2.51 -0.12
N ARG A 127 -6.26 -1.50 0.74
CA ARG A 127 -7.52 -1.14 1.35
C ARG A 127 -8.23 -0.12 0.48
N VAL A 128 -9.47 -0.42 0.11
CA VAL A 128 -10.34 0.48 -0.63
C VAL A 128 -11.56 0.79 0.22
N ASN A 129 -11.73 2.08 0.55
CA ASN A 129 -12.94 2.58 1.16
C ASN A 129 -13.83 3.16 0.06
N CYS A 130 -15.00 2.55 -0.10
CA CYS A 130 -16.06 2.97 -1.01
C CYS A 130 -17.28 3.43 -0.20
N GLU A 131 -18.23 4.09 -0.86
CA GLU A 131 -19.55 4.39 -0.29
C GLU A 131 -20.32 3.14 0.18
N SER A 132 -20.04 1.98 -0.42
CA SER A 132 -20.66 0.68 -0.11
C SER A 132 -19.97 -0.10 1.02
N GLY A 133 -18.81 0.36 1.49
CA GLY A 133 -18.03 -0.31 2.53
C GLY A 133 -16.53 -0.29 2.28
N SER A 134 -15.79 -0.94 3.19
CA SER A 134 -14.34 -1.10 3.11
C SER A 134 -13.98 -2.52 2.64
N PHE A 135 -13.12 -2.61 1.63
CA PHE A 135 -12.70 -3.86 1.02
C PHE A 135 -11.18 -3.97 1.00
N ASP A 136 -10.67 -5.05 1.59
CA ASP A 136 -9.25 -5.35 1.65
C ASP A 136 -8.87 -6.38 0.57
N TYR A 137 -7.95 -5.98 -0.31
CA TYR A 137 -7.36 -6.82 -1.35
C TYR A 137 -5.93 -7.19 -0.97
N HIS A 138 -5.74 -8.39 -0.43
CA HIS A 138 -4.45 -8.87 0.08
C HIS A 138 -3.56 -9.33 -1.08
N LEU A 139 -2.50 -8.59 -1.39
CA LEU A 139 -1.66 -8.81 -2.57
C LEU A 139 -0.63 -9.92 -2.30
N LEU A 140 -0.82 -11.08 -2.95
CA LEU A 140 0.12 -12.21 -2.87
C LEU A 140 1.31 -12.05 -3.82
N SER A 141 1.12 -11.29 -4.90
CA SER A 141 2.14 -10.94 -5.91
C SER A 141 1.58 -9.86 -6.83
N ALA A 142 2.39 -9.33 -7.75
CA ALA A 142 1.95 -8.39 -8.78
C ALA A 142 0.76 -8.88 -9.65
N ARG A 143 0.44 -10.18 -9.64
CA ARG A 143 -0.64 -10.77 -10.45
C ARG A 143 -1.68 -11.55 -9.67
N ARG A 144 -1.54 -11.70 -8.35
CA ARG A 144 -2.47 -12.51 -7.53
C ARG A 144 -2.81 -11.77 -6.25
N ALA A 145 -4.09 -11.77 -5.90
CA ALA A 145 -4.60 -11.21 -4.66
C ALA A 145 -5.70 -12.09 -4.07
N LEU A 146 -6.01 -11.85 -2.79
CA LEU A 146 -7.15 -12.44 -2.08
C LEU A 146 -8.13 -11.34 -1.66
N LEU A 147 -9.41 -11.68 -1.62
CA LEU A 147 -10.48 -10.83 -1.09
C LEU A 147 -11.37 -11.70 -0.20
N GLY A 148 -11.57 -11.29 1.05
CA GLY A 148 -12.64 -11.84 1.89
C GLY A 148 -13.96 -11.14 1.56
N PHE A 149 -14.94 -11.89 1.07
CA PHE A 149 -16.25 -11.33 0.77
C PHE A 149 -17.33 -12.42 0.82
N ASP A 150 -18.45 -12.08 1.47
CA ASP A 150 -19.63 -12.95 1.59
C ASP A 150 -19.27 -14.37 2.08
N ASN A 151 -18.55 -14.44 3.19
CA ASN A 151 -18.14 -15.71 3.81
C ASN A 151 -17.30 -16.62 2.91
N ARG A 152 -16.65 -16.04 1.91
CA ARG A 152 -15.73 -16.70 0.99
C ARG A 152 -14.44 -15.93 0.87
N ILE A 153 -13.38 -16.67 0.55
CA ILE A 153 -12.10 -16.10 0.16
C ILE A 153 -11.96 -16.25 -1.35
N TRP A 154 -12.04 -15.13 -2.06
CA TRP A 154 -11.90 -15.06 -3.50
C TRP A 154 -10.43 -14.89 -3.89
N ARG A 155 -10.00 -15.64 -4.90
CA ARG A 155 -8.72 -15.48 -5.58
C ARG A 155 -8.89 -14.60 -6.80
N LEU A 156 -8.08 -13.55 -6.87
CA LEU A 156 -8.05 -12.60 -7.95
C LEU A 156 -6.79 -12.80 -8.78
N GLN A 157 -6.93 -12.69 -10.10
CA GLN A 157 -5.85 -12.79 -11.06
C GLN A 157 -5.80 -11.51 -11.91
N ARG A 158 -4.66 -10.82 -11.91
CA ARG A 158 -4.46 -9.63 -12.76
C ARG A 158 -4.33 -10.05 -14.22
N GLU A 159 -5.11 -9.42 -15.09
CA GLU A 159 -5.15 -9.72 -16.53
C GLU A 159 -4.03 -9.00 -17.29
N ASP A 160 -3.75 -7.77 -16.91
CA ASP A 160 -2.71 -6.94 -17.48
C ASP A 160 -1.33 -7.24 -16.86
N LYS A 161 -0.27 -6.89 -17.59
CA LYS A 161 1.09 -6.93 -17.09
C LYS A 161 1.43 -5.56 -16.49
N ALA A 162 1.78 -5.56 -15.20
CA ALA A 162 2.41 -4.43 -14.52
C ALA A 162 3.55 -3.85 -15.36
N ASN A 163 3.41 -2.61 -15.82
CA ASN A 163 4.39 -1.96 -16.71
C ASN A 163 4.40 -0.42 -16.63
N THR A 164 3.57 0.17 -15.78
CA THR A 164 3.67 1.61 -15.48
C THR A 164 4.81 1.87 -14.50
N ALA A 165 5.16 3.15 -14.29
CA ALA A 165 6.17 3.50 -13.30
C ALA A 165 5.66 3.18 -11.88
N GLU A 166 4.38 3.49 -11.63
CA GLU A 166 3.67 3.21 -10.37
C GLU A 166 3.58 1.71 -10.09
N ASP A 167 3.31 0.89 -11.11
CA ASP A 167 3.34 -0.57 -10.97
C ASP A 167 4.69 -1.10 -10.50
N VAL A 168 5.80 -0.54 -11.02
CA VAL A 168 7.15 -0.95 -10.64
C VAL A 168 7.47 -0.54 -9.21
N VAL A 169 7.05 0.66 -8.79
CA VAL A 169 7.18 1.09 -7.39
C VAL A 169 6.33 0.25 -6.47
N LEU A 170 5.08 -0.06 -6.84
CA LEU A 170 4.23 -0.96 -6.06
C LEU A 170 4.85 -2.35 -5.91
N ALA A 171 5.37 -2.93 -6.99
CA ALA A 171 6.04 -4.23 -6.95
C ALA A 171 7.31 -4.19 -6.08
N PHE A 172 8.05 -3.07 -6.12
CA PHE A 172 9.22 -2.85 -5.29
C PHE A 172 8.83 -2.80 -3.80
N LEU A 173 7.84 -1.98 -3.45
CA LEU A 173 7.37 -1.83 -2.07
C LEU A 173 6.72 -3.09 -1.54
N GLN A 174 5.96 -3.82 -2.36
CA GLN A 174 5.43 -5.13 -1.98
C GLN A 174 6.56 -6.08 -1.58
N ARG A 175 7.62 -6.18 -2.40
CA ARG A 175 8.75 -7.08 -2.11
C ARG A 175 9.58 -6.63 -0.91
N HIS A 176 9.66 -5.32 -0.71
CA HIS A 176 10.46 -4.71 0.35
C HIS A 176 9.74 -4.81 1.71
N MET A 177 8.48 -4.40 1.78
CA MET A 177 7.73 -4.25 3.02
C MET A 177 7.03 -5.53 3.50
N SER A 178 6.84 -6.53 2.62
CA SER A 178 6.34 -7.86 3.02
C SER A 178 7.46 -8.83 3.45
N GLY A 179 8.66 -8.33 3.73
CA GLY A 179 9.77 -9.13 4.23
C GLY A 179 10.72 -8.31 5.09
N GLU A 180 11.99 -8.72 5.17
CA GLU A 180 13.01 -7.99 5.92
C GLU A 180 13.35 -6.65 5.23
N MET A 181 12.91 -5.54 5.81
CA MET A 181 13.14 -4.20 5.30
C MET A 181 14.55 -3.66 5.56
N ALA A 182 15.35 -4.34 6.38
CA ALA A 182 16.73 -3.96 6.67
C ALA A 182 17.54 -3.75 5.37
N PHE A 183 18.38 -2.71 5.35
CA PHE A 183 19.24 -2.39 4.20
C PHE A 183 20.46 -3.31 4.14
N THR A 184 20.24 -4.56 3.75
CA THR A 184 21.27 -5.60 3.63
C THR A 184 21.42 -6.06 2.18
N SER A 185 22.59 -6.64 1.85
CA SER A 185 22.83 -7.28 0.55
C SER A 185 21.76 -8.32 0.20
N ALA A 186 21.32 -9.11 1.18
CA ALA A 186 20.27 -10.12 1.00
C ALA A 186 18.91 -9.47 0.67
N SER A 187 18.50 -8.44 1.42
CA SER A 187 17.26 -7.71 1.18
C SER A 187 17.25 -7.02 -0.19
N VAL A 188 18.38 -6.45 -0.61
CA VAL A 188 18.53 -5.82 -1.94
C VAL A 188 18.49 -6.85 -3.06
N ALA A 189 19.14 -8.01 -2.89
CA ALA A 189 19.15 -9.07 -3.90
C ALA A 189 17.74 -9.55 -4.26
N ARG A 190 16.82 -9.64 -3.27
CA ARG A 190 15.42 -10.03 -3.47
C ARG A 190 14.63 -9.10 -4.41
N LYS A 191 15.09 -7.87 -4.61
CA LYS A 191 14.44 -6.82 -5.43
C LYS A 191 15.34 -6.28 -6.56
N SER A 192 16.49 -6.89 -6.78
CA SER A 192 17.51 -6.50 -7.79
C SER A 192 16.95 -6.30 -9.21
N HIS A 193 16.01 -7.14 -9.66
CA HIS A 193 15.41 -7.04 -10.99
C HIS A 193 14.56 -5.78 -11.22
N LEU A 194 14.15 -5.11 -10.12
CA LEU A 194 13.41 -3.84 -10.13
C LEU A 194 14.35 -2.62 -10.07
N LEU A 195 15.62 -2.81 -9.76
CA LEU A 195 16.63 -1.76 -9.69
C LEU A 195 17.28 -1.52 -11.05
N SER A 196 17.63 -0.26 -11.31
CA SER A 196 18.44 0.11 -12.47
C SER A 196 19.86 -0.45 -12.29
N PRO A 197 20.59 -0.74 -13.38
CA PRO A 197 21.99 -1.16 -13.27
C PRO A 197 22.87 -0.17 -12.52
N ASN A 198 22.56 1.13 -12.59
CA ASN A 198 23.33 2.17 -11.92
C ASN A 198 23.09 2.17 -10.41
N LEU A 199 21.82 2.09 -9.99
CA LEU A 199 21.49 2.01 -8.56
C LEU A 199 22.00 0.71 -7.95
N ALA A 200 21.83 -0.42 -8.65
CA ALA A 200 22.35 -1.71 -8.20
C ALA A 200 23.87 -1.70 -8.01
N ARG A 201 24.61 -1.07 -8.94
CA ARG A 201 26.06 -0.89 -8.82
C ARG A 201 26.42 -0.03 -7.62
N ALA A 202 25.78 1.13 -7.45
CA ALA A 202 26.04 2.03 -6.32
C ALA A 202 25.83 1.33 -4.97
N ILE A 203 24.74 0.57 -4.83
CA ILE A 203 24.48 -0.21 -3.61
C ILE A 203 25.54 -1.29 -3.40
N SER A 204 25.93 -2.01 -4.46
CA SER A 204 26.98 -3.04 -4.37
C SER A 204 28.32 -2.45 -3.95
N THR A 205 28.69 -1.28 -4.49
CA THR A 205 29.92 -0.57 -4.11
C THR A 205 29.87 -0.11 -2.65
N HIS A 206 28.72 0.39 -2.19
CA HIS A 206 28.53 0.78 -0.80
C HIS A 206 28.73 -0.40 0.16
N PHE A 207 28.12 -1.56 -0.12
CA PHE A 207 28.30 -2.75 0.74
C PHE A 207 29.69 -3.37 0.68
N ALA A 208 30.45 -3.14 -0.39
CA ALA A 208 31.84 -3.59 -0.49
C ALA A 208 32.80 -2.70 0.31
N HIS A 209 32.37 -1.49 0.71
CA HIS A 209 33.19 -0.58 1.48
C HIS A 209 33.16 -0.92 2.97
N HIS A 210 34.34 -1.08 3.56
CA HIS A 210 34.48 -1.23 5.01
C HIS A 210 34.53 0.16 5.66
N GLN A 211 33.43 0.55 6.30
CA GLN A 211 33.38 1.76 7.11
C GLN A 211 34.10 1.53 8.45
N PRO A 212 34.94 2.46 8.93
CA PRO A 212 35.52 2.40 10.27
C PRO A 212 34.44 2.29 11.35
N ALA A 213 34.69 1.48 12.39
CA ALA A 213 33.70 1.21 13.43
C ALA A 213 33.37 2.43 14.30
N ASP A 214 34.22 3.46 14.29
CA ASP A 214 34.07 4.73 15.01
C ASP A 214 33.38 5.82 14.18
N GLU A 215 33.11 5.59 12.89
CA GLU A 215 32.38 6.53 12.03
C GLU A 215 30.90 6.15 11.97
N ALA A 216 30.01 7.10 12.31
CA ALA A 216 28.58 6.88 12.20
C ALA A 216 28.18 6.55 10.75
N PRO A 217 27.28 5.57 10.52
CA PRO A 217 26.88 5.20 9.18
C PRO A 217 26.16 6.35 8.48
N LYS A 218 26.55 6.66 7.24
CA LYS A 218 25.90 7.71 6.43
C LYS A 218 24.43 7.41 6.15
N ILE A 219 24.10 6.13 6.05
CA ILE A 219 22.73 5.64 5.93
C ILE A 219 22.39 5.03 7.28
N ASN A 220 21.61 5.77 8.05
CA ASN A 220 21.01 5.28 9.28
C ASN A 220 19.55 4.92 8.98
N GLY A 221 19.18 3.66 9.17
CA GLY A 221 17.84 3.14 8.87
C GLY A 221 17.67 2.54 7.47
N ASP A 222 16.41 2.50 7.02
CA ASP A 222 16.04 2.01 5.71
C ASP A 222 16.00 3.16 4.68
N PRO A 223 16.93 3.19 3.71
CA PRO A 223 16.96 4.23 2.69
C PRO A 223 15.80 4.14 1.69
N PHE A 224 15.12 2.98 1.56
CA PHE A 224 14.03 2.84 0.60
C PHE A 224 12.72 3.47 1.08
N THR A 225 12.57 3.59 2.39
CA THR A 225 11.45 4.30 3.02
C THR A 225 11.90 5.56 3.75
N ASN A 226 13.20 5.84 3.86
CA ASN A 226 13.76 6.93 4.66
C ASN A 226 13.25 6.93 6.12
N SER A 227 13.36 5.77 6.78
CA SER A 227 12.82 5.60 8.13
C SER A 227 13.70 4.72 9.03
N GLN A 228 13.64 5.01 10.33
CA GLN A 228 14.22 4.17 11.39
C GLN A 228 13.27 3.05 11.80
N GLU A 229 11.98 3.38 11.90
CA GLU A 229 10.90 2.44 12.17
C GLU A 229 10.15 2.10 10.88
N TYR A 230 9.52 0.93 10.84
CA TYR A 230 8.83 0.49 9.64
C TYR A 230 7.53 1.27 9.44
N PRO A 231 7.27 1.80 8.22
CA PRO A 231 5.98 2.36 7.90
C PRO A 231 4.91 1.27 7.90
N GLU A 232 3.75 1.58 8.44
CA GLU A 232 2.60 0.66 8.49
C GLU A 232 1.75 0.73 7.23
N ARG A 233 1.82 1.87 6.53
CA ARG A 233 0.99 2.18 5.37
C ARG A 233 1.67 3.13 4.39
N PHE A 234 1.17 3.16 3.17
CA PHE A 234 1.50 4.18 2.19
C PHE A 234 0.40 4.44 1.18
N VAL A 235 0.46 5.61 0.56
CA VAL A 235 -0.32 5.97 -0.63
C VAL A 235 0.66 6.24 -1.78
N LEU A 236 0.45 5.60 -2.92
CA LEU A 236 1.16 5.93 -4.15
C LEU A 236 0.59 7.22 -4.73
N GLY A 237 1.46 8.11 -5.20
CA GLY A 237 1.09 9.27 -5.98
C GLY A 237 1.30 9.04 -7.47
N ARG A 238 0.66 9.88 -8.30
CA ARG A 238 0.76 9.82 -9.76
C ARG A 238 2.17 10.08 -10.23
N ALA A 239 2.65 9.27 -11.18
CA ALA A 239 3.95 9.49 -11.79
C ALA A 239 4.00 10.80 -12.57
N ARG A 240 5.09 11.54 -12.39
CA ARG A 240 5.49 12.62 -13.29
C ARG A 240 6.44 12.04 -14.32
N LEU A 241 6.03 12.04 -15.58
CA LEU A 241 6.80 11.44 -16.68
C LEU A 241 7.57 12.51 -17.45
N ASP A 242 8.84 12.22 -17.73
CA ASP A 242 9.70 13.00 -18.61
C ASP A 242 10.50 12.03 -19.49
N GLN A 243 10.01 11.79 -20.71
CA GLN A 243 10.58 10.86 -21.68
C GLN A 243 10.87 9.46 -21.10
N ARG A 244 12.13 9.17 -20.75
CA ARG A 244 12.61 7.90 -20.18
C ARG A 244 12.86 7.99 -18.67
N LYS A 245 12.38 9.05 -18.01
CA LYS A 245 12.42 9.25 -16.57
C LYS A 245 10.99 9.33 -16.05
N ALA A 246 10.76 8.76 -14.89
CA ALA A 246 9.53 8.93 -14.13
C ALA A 246 9.88 9.26 -12.68
N VAL A 247 9.05 10.05 -12.03
CA VAL A 247 9.13 10.27 -10.58
C VAL A 247 7.78 9.91 -9.98
N VAL A 248 7.78 8.92 -9.09
CA VAL A 248 6.59 8.45 -8.39
C VAL A 248 6.75 8.85 -6.92
N PRO A 249 5.98 9.84 -6.42
CA PRO A 249 5.97 10.16 -5.01
C PRO A 249 5.22 9.06 -4.25
N VAL A 250 5.77 8.63 -3.12
CA VAL A 250 5.14 7.68 -2.20
C VAL A 250 5.01 8.37 -0.86
N ARG A 251 3.78 8.51 -0.39
CA ARG A 251 3.50 9.05 0.93
C ARG A 251 3.42 7.89 1.91
N PHE A 252 4.41 7.76 2.77
CA PHE A 252 4.43 6.77 3.85
C PHE A 252 3.72 7.32 5.08
N GLY A 253 3.18 6.41 5.89
CA GLY A 253 2.63 6.70 7.20
C GLY A 253 3.06 5.65 8.22
N GLY A 254 3.52 6.11 9.37
CA GLY A 254 3.67 5.33 10.59
C GLY A 254 2.77 5.90 11.71
N VAL A 255 3.05 5.50 12.95
CA VAL A 255 2.27 5.87 14.14
C VAL A 255 2.17 7.39 14.29
N GLU A 256 3.29 8.10 14.19
CA GLU A 256 3.34 9.55 14.48
C GLU A 256 3.77 10.42 13.31
N ARG A 257 4.17 9.82 12.18
CA ARG A 257 4.75 10.55 11.04
C ARG A 257 4.12 10.15 9.73
N VAL A 258 3.90 11.16 8.89
CA VAL A 258 3.66 11.02 7.46
C VAL A 258 4.77 11.75 6.73
N TRP A 259 5.34 11.13 5.69
CA TRP A 259 6.43 11.72 4.93
C TRP A 259 6.41 11.22 3.48
N VAL A 260 7.11 11.92 2.59
CA VAL A 260 7.17 11.57 1.17
C VAL A 260 8.57 11.13 0.75
N VAL A 261 8.65 10.02 0.02
CA VAL A 261 9.85 9.61 -0.71
C VAL A 261 9.51 9.58 -2.20
N ARG A 262 10.33 10.23 -3.01
CA ARG A 262 10.18 10.30 -4.47
C ARG A 262 11.03 9.22 -5.12
N PHE A 263 10.40 8.17 -5.62
CA PHE A 263 11.06 7.12 -6.38
C PHE A 263 11.35 7.63 -7.78
N VAL A 264 12.62 7.70 -8.16
CA VAL A 264 13.05 8.06 -9.51
C VAL A 264 13.24 6.78 -10.29
N LEU A 265 12.55 6.65 -11.43
CA LEU A 265 12.68 5.52 -12.32
C LEU A 265 13.30 5.94 -13.65
N ARG A 266 14.04 5.01 -14.26
CA ARG A 266 14.53 5.13 -15.63
C ARG A 266 13.97 4.01 -16.49
N ARG A 267 13.62 4.33 -17.72
CA ARG A 267 13.16 3.37 -18.72
C ARG A 267 14.31 2.94 -19.62
N SER A 268 14.61 1.65 -19.62
CA SER A 268 15.56 1.03 -20.54
C SER A 268 14.97 -0.25 -21.11
N MET A 269 15.17 -0.50 -22.42
CA MET A 269 14.58 -1.65 -23.13
C MET A 269 13.09 -1.83 -22.82
N MET A 270 12.33 -0.72 -22.89
CA MET A 270 10.91 -0.61 -22.57
C MET A 270 10.49 -0.87 -21.12
N ARG A 271 11.40 -1.19 -20.19
CA ARG A 271 11.09 -1.48 -18.78
C ARG A 271 11.48 -0.33 -17.87
N TRP A 272 10.58 0.03 -16.96
CA TRP A 272 10.89 0.91 -15.84
C TRP A 272 11.66 0.18 -14.76
N ARG A 273 12.63 0.85 -14.15
CA ARG A 273 13.41 0.38 -13.00
C ARG A 273 13.72 1.54 -12.08
N VAL A 274 13.73 1.29 -10.78
CA VAL A 274 14.10 2.27 -9.76
C VAL A 274 15.58 2.62 -9.92
N ASP A 275 15.86 3.90 -10.16
CA ASP A 275 17.18 4.44 -10.47
C ASP A 275 17.73 5.33 -9.34
N ASP A 276 16.86 5.92 -8.53
CA ASP A 276 17.22 6.72 -7.36
C ASP A 276 16.02 6.89 -6.43
N LEU A 277 16.25 7.45 -5.25
CA LEU A 277 15.22 7.96 -4.35
C LEU A 277 15.60 9.37 -3.92
N ILE A 278 14.62 10.28 -3.83
CA ILE A 278 14.80 11.64 -3.32
C ILE A 278 13.92 11.82 -2.09
N TYR A 279 14.49 12.32 -1.01
CA TYR A 279 13.84 12.48 0.29
C TYR A 279 13.27 13.91 0.48
N GLU A 280 12.69 14.19 1.65
CA GLU A 280 12.05 15.49 1.95
C GLU A 280 13.05 16.66 2.03
N ASP A 281 14.31 16.37 2.34
CA ASP A 281 15.42 17.33 2.39
C ASP A 281 16.13 17.50 1.03
N ASP A 282 15.53 16.97 -0.05
CA ASP A 282 16.10 16.88 -1.40
C ASP A 282 17.40 16.08 -1.52
N ALA A 283 17.86 15.41 -0.45
CA ALA A 283 18.94 14.46 -0.56
C ALA A 283 18.51 13.26 -1.42
N ALA A 284 19.46 12.70 -2.16
CA ALA A 284 19.24 11.54 -3.02
C ALA A 284 20.05 10.33 -2.57
N LEU A 285 19.48 9.13 -2.71
CA LEU A 285 20.10 7.90 -2.25
C LEU A 285 21.45 7.63 -2.94
N ARG A 286 21.55 7.75 -4.27
CA ARG A 286 22.81 7.44 -4.97
C ARG A 286 24.00 8.29 -4.50
N PRO A 287 23.88 9.63 -4.32
CA PRO A 287 24.93 10.42 -3.68
C PRO A 287 25.30 9.96 -2.26
N LEU A 288 24.33 9.51 -1.46
CA LEU A 288 24.60 9.00 -0.11
C LEU A 288 25.32 7.65 -0.12
N LEU A 289 25.07 6.82 -1.14
CA LEU A 289 25.78 5.57 -1.38
C LEU A 289 27.21 5.79 -1.88
N ALA A 290 27.52 7.00 -2.39
CA ALA A 290 28.85 7.29 -2.90
C ALA A 290 29.89 7.28 -1.77
N VAL A 291 30.84 6.37 -1.90
CA VAL A 291 32.05 6.38 -1.09
C VAL A 291 32.89 7.56 -1.58
N LYS A 292 33.20 8.52 -0.70
CA LYS A 292 34.22 9.53 -1.00
C LYS A 292 35.57 8.85 -0.76
N GLU A 293 36.35 8.64 -1.81
CA GLU A 293 37.78 8.38 -1.67
C GLU A 293 38.39 9.62 -0.99
N ARG A 294 39.05 9.42 0.17
CA ARG A 294 39.82 10.47 0.82
C ARG A 294 41.18 10.59 0.14
#